data_AF-A0A532AQ76-F1
#
_entry.id   AF-A0A532AQ76-F1
#
_cell.length_a   1.000
_cell.length_b   1.000
_cell.length_c   1.000
_cell.angle_alpha   90.00
_cell.angle_beta   90.00
_cell.angle_gamma   90.00
#
_symmetry.space_group_name_H-M   'P 1'
#
loop_
_entity.id
_entity.type
_entity.pdbx_description
1 polymer ?
#
loop_
_entity_poly.entity_id
_entity_poly.type
_entity_poly.pdbx_seq_one_letter_code
_entity_poly.pdbx_strand_id
1 'polypeptide(L)'
;MQFSMYHHYTVDEHLIRCIGVLAEIERGDGEKIHPLAHTLMPGLKKSREALYVAVLLHDIAKGRPEDHSEVGARIARRICPHMGLSAADTETVAWLVENHLDMSMTAQTRDLNDRKTIEDFAAIVQSVERLKLLLVLTVCDIRGVGPGVWNGWKGQLLRTLYY
;
A
#
# COMPACT_ATOMS: atom_id res chain seq x y z
N MET A 1 16.91 -8.72 -10.93
CA MET A 1 17.30 -7.59 -10.05
C MET A 1 16.03 -7.08 -9.42
N GLN A 2 15.73 -7.51 -8.20
CA GLN A 2 14.59 -7.03 -7.42
C GLN A 2 14.96 -5.61 -6.98
N PHE A 3 14.18 -4.60 -7.39
CA PHE A 3 14.44 -3.20 -6.99
C PHE A 3 14.19 -3.07 -5.49
N SER A 4 15.24 -3.25 -4.69
CA SER A 4 15.23 -2.97 -3.27
C SER A 4 15.26 -1.46 -3.07
N MET A 5 14.11 -0.84 -2.79
CA MET A 5 14.14 0.43 -2.04
C MET A 5 14.82 0.13 -0.70
N TYR A 6 16.02 0.67 -0.51
CA TYR A 6 16.73 0.60 0.77
C TYR A 6 15.83 1.25 1.82
N HIS A 7 15.29 0.42 2.71
CA HIS A 7 14.64 0.89 3.91
C HIS A 7 15.71 1.40 4.86
N HIS A 8 15.51 2.59 5.41
CA HIS A 8 16.38 3.09 6.46
C HIS A 8 16.29 2.20 7.72
N TYR A 9 15.16 1.52 7.88
CA TYR A 9 14.83 0.65 9.00
C TYR A 9 14.86 -0.82 8.61
N THR A 10 15.02 -1.68 9.61
CA THR A 10 14.76 -3.12 9.45
C THR A 10 13.28 -3.36 9.14
N VAL A 11 12.96 -4.52 8.55
CA VAL A 11 11.60 -4.82 8.06
C VAL A 11 10.56 -4.72 9.19
N ASP A 12 10.87 -5.22 10.38
CA ASP A 12 10.02 -5.13 11.57
C ASP A 12 9.76 -3.67 12.00
N GLU A 13 10.80 -2.85 12.13
CA GLU A 13 10.63 -1.43 12.47
C GLU A 13 9.86 -0.68 11.38
N HIS A 14 10.12 -0.97 10.11
CA HIS A 14 9.40 -0.40 8.98
C HIS A 14 7.89 -0.69 9.05
N LEU A 15 7.49 -1.95 9.29
CA LEU A 15 6.09 -2.34 9.41
C LEU A 15 5.38 -1.60 10.54
N ILE A 16 6.02 -1.50 11.72
CA ILE A 16 5.46 -0.76 12.86
C ILE A 16 5.29 0.72 12.54
N ARG A 17 6.26 1.33 11.84
CA ARG A 17 6.16 2.73 11.39
C ARG A 17 5.03 2.92 10.38
N CYS A 18 4.84 2.00 9.44
CA CYS A 18 3.72 2.06 8.50
C CYS A 18 2.36 2.05 9.21
N ILE A 19 2.21 1.21 10.25
CA ILE A 19 1.01 1.19 11.09
C ILE A 19 0.82 2.52 11.82
N GLY A 20 1.91 3.11 12.35
CA GLY A 20 1.87 4.44 12.96
C GLY A 20 1.36 5.51 11.98
N VAL A 21 1.85 5.48 10.74
CA VAL A 21 1.42 6.41 9.68
C VAL A 21 -0.06 6.23 9.33
N LEU A 22 -0.54 4.98 9.19
CA LEU A 22 -1.96 4.72 8.93
C LEU A 22 -2.84 5.28 10.05
N ALA A 23 -2.43 5.11 11.31
CA ALA A 23 -3.14 5.66 12.46
C ALA A 23 -3.14 7.21 12.48
N GLU A 24 -2.03 7.87 12.09
CA GLU A 24 -1.97 9.32 11.92
C GLU A 24 -2.93 9.81 10.83
N ILE A 25 -2.98 9.13 9.68
CA ILE A 25 -3.88 9.46 8.57
C ILE A 25 -5.34 9.32 9.02
N GLU A 26 -5.67 8.26 9.73
CA GLU A 26 -7.02 8.00 10.24
C GLU A 26 -7.48 9.04 11.26
N ARG A 27 -6.61 9.46 12.19
CA ARG A 27 -6.95 10.49 13.20
C ARG A 27 -7.02 11.91 12.63
N GLY A 28 -6.48 12.13 11.44
CA GLY A 28 -6.38 13.45 10.81
C GLY A 28 -5.10 14.23 11.12
N ASP A 29 -4.21 13.66 11.93
CA ASP A 29 -2.91 14.26 12.26
C ASP A 29 -2.03 14.44 11.00
N GLY A 30 -2.29 13.64 9.95
CA GLY A 30 -1.53 13.62 8.70
C GLY A 30 -2.12 14.44 7.53
N GLU A 31 -3.26 15.14 7.70
CA GLU A 31 -4.01 15.76 6.59
C GLU A 31 -3.14 16.69 5.72
N LYS A 32 -2.32 17.54 6.35
CA LYS A 32 -1.45 18.48 5.62
C LYS A 32 -0.37 17.78 4.78
N ILE A 33 0.03 16.58 5.18
CA ILE A 33 1.11 15.83 4.52
C ILE A 33 0.54 14.93 3.43
N HIS A 34 -0.61 14.31 3.69
CA HIS A 34 -1.26 13.30 2.84
C HIS A 34 -2.75 13.61 2.63
N PRO A 35 -3.11 14.74 2.00
CA PRO A 35 -4.48 15.20 1.95
C PRO A 35 -5.42 14.18 1.28
N LEU A 36 -4.98 13.56 0.17
CA LEU A 36 -5.79 12.55 -0.53
C LEU A 36 -5.99 11.28 0.32
N ALA A 37 -4.95 10.74 0.97
CA ALA A 37 -5.12 9.55 1.79
C ALA A 37 -6.08 9.81 2.96
N HIS A 38 -5.98 10.99 3.58
CA HIS A 38 -6.89 11.41 4.64
C HIS A 38 -8.34 11.51 4.16
N THR A 39 -8.60 12.16 3.01
CA THR A 39 -9.97 12.33 2.50
C THR A 39 -10.65 11.02 2.09
N LEU A 40 -9.86 9.97 1.80
CA LEU A 40 -10.38 8.66 1.44
C LEU A 40 -10.75 7.79 2.65
N MET A 41 -10.11 7.97 3.80
CA MET A 41 -10.34 7.14 5.00
C MET A 41 -11.81 7.01 5.41
N PRO A 42 -12.64 8.08 5.42
CA PRO A 42 -14.06 7.94 5.75
C PRO A 42 -14.83 6.99 4.84
N GLY A 43 -14.44 6.87 3.57
CA GLY A 43 -15.04 5.94 2.61
C GLY A 43 -14.59 4.48 2.80
N LEU A 44 -13.47 4.25 3.46
CA LEU A 44 -12.86 2.94 3.67
C LEU A 44 -13.26 2.28 5.01
N LYS A 45 -14.25 2.82 5.73
CA LYS A 45 -14.65 2.33 7.07
C LYS A 45 -14.94 0.82 7.11
N LYS A 46 -15.56 0.25 6.07
CA LYS A 46 -15.86 -1.19 5.99
C LYS A 46 -14.60 -2.03 5.79
N SER A 47 -13.63 -1.51 5.07
CA SER A 47 -12.37 -2.18 4.70
C SER A 47 -11.23 -1.84 5.67
N ARG A 48 -11.52 -1.12 6.76
CA ARG A 48 -10.54 -0.59 7.72
C ARG A 48 -9.66 -1.70 8.29
N GLU A 49 -10.27 -2.77 8.79
CA GLU A 49 -9.55 -3.89 9.40
C GLU A 49 -8.64 -4.57 8.39
N ALA A 50 -9.15 -4.84 7.18
CA ALA A 50 -8.37 -5.37 6.08
C ALA A 50 -7.18 -4.46 5.73
N LEU A 51 -7.36 -3.14 5.67
CA LEU A 51 -6.28 -2.20 5.37
C LEU A 51 -5.16 -2.23 6.44
N TYR A 52 -5.51 -2.22 7.73
CA TYR A 52 -4.51 -2.31 8.80
C TYR A 52 -3.73 -3.63 8.74
N VAL A 53 -4.43 -4.74 8.50
CA VAL A 53 -3.77 -6.05 8.36
C VAL A 53 -2.89 -6.08 7.11
N ALA A 54 -3.34 -5.54 5.98
CA ALA A 54 -2.53 -5.46 4.77
C ALA A 54 -1.25 -4.63 4.99
N VAL A 55 -1.35 -3.48 5.65
CA VAL A 55 -0.18 -2.66 5.99
C VAL A 55 0.79 -3.43 6.90
N LEU A 56 0.30 -4.18 7.87
CA LEU A 56 1.15 -5.01 8.75
C LEU A 56 1.84 -6.16 7.99
N LEU A 57 1.19 -6.68 6.94
CA LEU A 57 1.62 -7.90 6.26
C LEU A 57 2.33 -7.68 4.92
N HIS A 58 2.33 -6.46 4.36
CA HIS A 58 2.77 -6.22 2.97
C HIS A 58 4.18 -6.74 2.66
N ASP A 59 5.08 -6.69 3.65
CA ASP A 59 6.47 -7.15 3.55
C ASP A 59 6.75 -8.44 4.34
N ILE A 60 5.73 -9.20 4.78
CA ILE A 60 5.89 -10.37 5.68
C ILE A 60 6.82 -11.47 5.13
N ALA A 61 6.96 -11.55 3.81
CA ALA A 61 7.79 -12.56 3.15
C ALA A 61 9.16 -12.03 2.70
N LYS A 62 9.52 -10.80 3.05
CA LYS A 62 10.80 -10.19 2.66
C LYS A 62 11.98 -11.00 3.18
N GLY A 63 13.00 -11.17 2.33
CA GLY A 63 14.17 -12.02 2.62
C GLY A 63 13.98 -13.51 2.29
N ARG A 64 12.82 -13.91 1.75
CA ARG A 64 12.64 -15.23 1.12
C ARG A 64 13.22 -15.25 -0.30
N PRO A 65 13.54 -16.44 -0.85
CA PRO A 65 14.14 -16.56 -2.19
C PRO A 65 13.16 -16.28 -3.35
N GLU A 66 11.87 -16.45 -3.10
CA GLU A 66 10.79 -16.16 -4.06
C GLU A 66 10.33 -14.69 -3.95
N ASP A 67 9.51 -14.22 -4.89
CA ASP A 67 8.93 -12.88 -4.81
C ASP A 67 8.11 -12.69 -3.52
N HIS A 68 8.46 -11.66 -2.75
CA HIS A 68 7.88 -11.47 -1.42
C HIS A 68 6.42 -11.03 -1.46
N SER A 69 5.98 -10.36 -2.52
CA SER A 69 4.59 -9.95 -2.66
C SER A 69 3.71 -11.17 -2.90
N GLU A 70 4.11 -12.06 -3.81
CA GLU A 70 3.38 -13.30 -4.10
C GLU A 70 3.36 -14.26 -2.89
N VAL A 71 4.52 -14.46 -2.25
CA VAL A 71 4.62 -15.31 -1.06
C VAL A 71 3.84 -14.68 0.10
N GLY A 72 3.93 -13.37 0.27
CA GLY A 72 3.19 -12.60 1.27
C GLY A 72 1.68 -12.77 1.11
N ALA A 73 1.17 -12.71 -0.11
CA ALA A 73 -0.24 -12.94 -0.41
C ALA A 73 -0.69 -14.35 -0.06
N ARG A 74 0.13 -15.38 -0.35
CA ARG A 74 -0.15 -16.77 0.07
C ARG A 74 -0.18 -16.91 1.60
N ILE A 75 0.73 -16.24 2.30
CA ILE A 75 0.75 -16.20 3.77
C ILE A 75 -0.51 -15.51 4.29
N ALA A 76 -0.86 -14.34 3.75
CA ALA A 76 -2.06 -13.59 4.12
C ALA A 76 -3.34 -14.43 3.98
N ARG A 77 -3.54 -15.11 2.84
CA ARG A 77 -4.69 -16.02 2.63
C ARG A 77 -4.79 -17.11 3.70
N ARG A 78 -3.66 -17.56 4.24
CA ARG A 78 -3.62 -18.57 5.31
C ARG A 78 -3.89 -17.96 6.69
N ILE A 79 -3.31 -16.81 7.02
CA ILE A 79 -3.33 -16.28 8.40
C ILE A 79 -4.53 -15.38 8.70
N CYS A 80 -5.07 -14.65 7.71
CA CYS A 80 -6.20 -13.75 7.92
C CYS A 80 -7.45 -14.44 8.49
N PRO A 81 -7.83 -15.67 8.07
CA PRO A 81 -8.95 -16.38 8.69
C PRO A 81 -8.70 -16.71 10.18
N HIS A 82 -7.45 -17.01 10.55
CA HIS A 82 -7.08 -17.23 11.95
C HIS A 82 -7.10 -15.95 12.79
N MET A 83 -7.00 -14.78 12.15
CA MET A 83 -7.19 -13.45 12.75
C MET A 83 -8.67 -13.02 12.81
N GLY A 84 -9.61 -13.86 12.32
CA GLY A 84 -11.04 -13.58 12.34
C GLY A 84 -11.57 -12.79 11.13
N LEU A 85 -10.76 -12.58 10.10
CA LEU A 85 -11.19 -11.87 8.89
C LEU A 85 -12.18 -12.70 8.07
N SER A 86 -13.14 -12.03 7.44
CA SER A 86 -14.03 -12.65 6.46
C SER A 86 -13.25 -13.14 5.23
N ALA A 87 -13.86 -13.99 4.40
CA ALA A 87 -13.26 -14.40 3.13
C ALA A 87 -12.99 -13.20 2.20
N ALA A 88 -13.90 -12.21 2.19
CA ALA A 88 -13.76 -11.00 1.38
C ALA A 88 -12.61 -10.10 1.88
N ASP A 89 -12.48 -9.93 3.20
CA ASP A 89 -11.38 -9.16 3.79
C ASP A 89 -10.04 -9.88 3.61
N THR A 90 -10.03 -11.21 3.75
CA THR A 90 -8.84 -12.03 3.51
C THR A 90 -8.33 -11.86 2.08
N GLU A 91 -9.23 -11.89 1.08
CA GLU A 91 -8.81 -11.67 -0.31
C GLU A 91 -8.41 -10.21 -0.57
N THR A 92 -9.05 -9.25 0.12
CA THR A 92 -8.66 -7.84 0.05
C THR A 92 -7.23 -7.65 0.58
N VAL A 93 -6.92 -8.24 1.74
CA VAL A 93 -5.56 -8.21 2.30
C VAL A 93 -4.58 -8.87 1.36
N ALA A 94 -4.88 -10.09 0.89
CA ALA A 94 -3.97 -10.83 0.03
C ALA A 94 -3.67 -10.06 -1.26
N TRP A 95 -4.69 -9.48 -1.90
CA TRP A 95 -4.53 -8.65 -3.09
C TRP A 95 -3.69 -7.41 -2.81
N LEU A 96 -3.91 -6.72 -1.69
CA LEU A 96 -3.12 -5.56 -1.30
C LEU A 96 -1.65 -5.91 -1.05
N VAL A 97 -1.38 -7.05 -0.39
CA VAL A 97 -0.01 -7.55 -0.18
C VAL A 97 0.64 -7.94 -1.50
N GLU A 98 -0.09 -8.56 -2.42
CA GLU A 98 0.44 -8.96 -3.73
C GLU A 98 0.80 -7.75 -4.61
N ASN A 99 0.02 -6.68 -4.54
CA ASN A 99 0.12 -5.53 -5.44
C ASN A 99 0.71 -4.27 -4.77
N HIS A 100 1.25 -4.36 -3.55
CA HIS A 100 1.65 -3.19 -2.75
C HIS A 100 2.69 -2.29 -3.44
N LEU A 101 3.51 -2.86 -4.33
CA LEU A 101 4.53 -2.10 -5.07
C LEU A 101 3.98 -1.42 -6.34
N ASP A 102 2.86 -1.89 -6.89
CA ASP A 102 2.44 -1.53 -8.25
C ASP A 102 2.14 -0.04 -8.41
N MET A 103 1.49 0.56 -7.42
CA MET A 103 1.18 1.99 -7.48
C MET A 103 2.45 2.83 -7.38
N SER A 104 3.35 2.50 -6.46
CA SER A 104 4.63 3.19 -6.29
C SER A 104 5.49 3.08 -7.55
N MET A 105 5.60 1.87 -8.10
CA MET A 105 6.36 1.59 -9.32
C MET A 105 5.78 2.30 -10.53
N THR A 106 4.46 2.21 -10.74
CA THR A 106 3.79 2.88 -11.87
C THR A 106 3.97 4.40 -11.78
N ALA A 107 3.67 4.99 -10.60
CA ALA A 107 3.73 6.43 -10.40
C ALA A 107 5.13 7.02 -10.59
N GLN A 108 6.18 6.28 -10.22
CA GLN A 108 7.55 6.82 -10.18
C GLN A 108 8.42 6.41 -11.39
N THR A 109 8.04 5.37 -12.14
CA THR A 109 8.90 4.84 -13.22
C THR A 109 8.28 4.86 -14.61
N ARG A 110 6.99 5.17 -14.74
CA ARG A 110 6.26 5.18 -16.02
C ARG A 110 5.81 6.59 -16.41
N ASP A 111 5.46 6.78 -17.69
CA ASP A 111 4.81 8.01 -18.15
C ASP A 111 3.31 7.96 -17.84
N LEU A 112 2.88 8.86 -16.96
CA LEU A 112 1.47 8.96 -16.53
C LEU A 112 0.58 9.67 -17.57
N ASN A 113 1.16 10.25 -18.62
CA ASN A 113 0.40 10.78 -19.75
C ASN A 113 0.14 9.73 -20.83
N ASP A 114 0.84 8.60 -20.79
CA ASP A 114 0.62 7.49 -21.70
C ASP A 114 -0.64 6.71 -21.28
N ARG A 115 -1.63 6.72 -22.17
CA ARG A 115 -2.89 6.00 -22.00
C ARG A 115 -2.65 4.51 -21.71
N LYS A 116 -1.64 3.89 -22.33
CA LYS A 116 -1.38 2.46 -22.14
C LYS A 116 -0.94 2.16 -20.69
N THR A 117 -0.09 3.00 -20.11
CA THR A 117 0.28 2.93 -18.68
C THR A 117 -0.96 2.94 -17.78
N ILE A 118 -1.90 3.85 -18.05
CA ILE A 118 -3.13 3.97 -17.24
C ILE A 118 -4.06 2.78 -17.43
N GLU A 119 -4.22 2.30 -18.66
CA GLU A 119 -5.02 1.09 -18.96
C GLU A 119 -4.45 -0.15 -18.27
N ASP A 120 -3.12 -0.32 -18.29
CA ASP A 120 -2.45 -1.44 -17.63
C ASP A 120 -2.59 -1.39 -16.11
N PHE A 121 -2.40 -0.21 -15.50
CA PHE A 121 -2.59 -0.04 -14.07
C PHE A 121 -4.06 -0.26 -13.65
N ALA A 122 -5.01 0.27 -14.42
CA ALA A 122 -6.44 0.07 -14.16
C ALA A 122 -6.84 -1.41 -14.28
N ALA A 123 -6.23 -2.17 -15.20
CA ALA A 123 -6.46 -3.61 -15.34
C ALA A 123 -5.99 -4.43 -14.13
N ILE A 124 -4.96 -3.96 -13.42
CA ILE A 124 -4.48 -4.54 -12.15
C ILE A 124 -5.46 -4.19 -11.02
N VAL A 125 -5.80 -2.89 -10.88
CA VAL A 125 -6.57 -2.37 -9.74
C VAL A 125 -8.05 -2.77 -9.78
N GLN A 126 -8.65 -2.84 -10.97
CA GLN A 126 -9.99 -3.38 -11.26
C GLN A 126 -11.20 -2.68 -10.58
N SER A 127 -11.01 -1.86 -9.56
CA SER A 127 -12.09 -1.15 -8.87
C SER A 127 -11.61 0.10 -8.15
N VAL A 128 -12.50 1.07 -8.00
CA VAL A 128 -12.23 2.31 -7.24
C VAL A 128 -11.92 2.02 -5.77
N GLU A 129 -12.54 1.01 -5.16
CA GLU A 129 -12.27 0.64 -3.76
C GLU A 129 -10.82 0.13 -3.59
N ARG A 130 -10.37 -0.79 -4.47
CA ARG A 130 -8.98 -1.26 -4.48
C ARG A 130 -7.99 -0.12 -4.75
N LEU A 131 -8.32 0.81 -5.65
CA LEU A 131 -7.48 1.97 -5.93
C LEU A 131 -7.24 2.81 -4.67
N LYS A 132 -8.31 3.07 -3.91
CA LYS A 132 -8.23 3.84 -2.65
C LYS A 132 -7.41 3.11 -1.60
N LEU A 133 -7.65 1.81 -1.40
CA LEU A 133 -6.90 0.99 -0.45
C LEU A 133 -5.41 0.93 -0.80
N LEU A 134 -5.08 0.69 -2.07
CA LEU A 134 -3.71 0.61 -2.54
C LEU A 134 -2.99 1.95 -2.40
N LEU A 135 -3.66 3.08 -2.69
CA LEU A 135 -3.10 4.41 -2.46
C LEU A 135 -2.75 4.61 -0.98
N VAL A 136 -3.68 4.33 -0.06
CA VAL A 136 -3.41 4.55 1.37
C VAL A 136 -2.26 3.66 1.85
N LEU A 137 -2.24 2.38 1.44
CA LEU A 137 -1.13 1.48 1.74
C LEU A 137 0.20 2.02 1.20
N THR A 138 0.24 2.46 -0.06
CA THR A 138 1.44 3.01 -0.71
C THR A 138 1.98 4.24 0.02
N VAL A 139 1.08 5.12 0.49
CA VAL A 139 1.47 6.28 1.30
C VAL A 139 2.11 5.85 2.61
N CYS A 140 1.52 4.85 3.29
CA CYS A 140 2.04 4.32 4.55
C CYS A 140 3.42 3.70 4.36
N ASP A 141 3.59 2.86 3.33
CA ASP A 141 4.85 2.21 2.96
C ASP A 141 5.95 3.25 2.70
N ILE A 142 5.76 4.17 1.74
CA ILE A 142 6.76 5.20 1.41
C ILE A 142 7.16 6.06 2.63
N ARG A 143 6.20 6.36 3.51
CA ARG A 143 6.46 7.10 4.76
C ARG A 143 7.19 6.27 5.80
N GLY A 144 6.95 4.97 5.84
CA GLY A 144 7.62 4.02 6.72
C GLY A 144 9.05 3.69 6.28
N VAL A 145 9.48 4.02 5.06
CA VAL A 145 10.84 3.75 4.57
C VAL A 145 11.91 4.49 5.38
N GLY A 146 11.69 5.78 5.66
CA GLY A 146 12.71 6.62 6.31
C GLY A 146 12.45 8.12 6.23
N PRO A 147 13.16 8.92 7.04
CA PRO A 147 13.09 10.38 6.97
C PRO A 147 13.50 10.90 5.59
N GLY A 148 12.79 11.90 5.08
CA GLY A 148 13.09 12.53 3.77
C GLY A 148 12.73 11.70 2.53
N VAL A 149 12.29 10.44 2.69
CA VAL A 149 11.87 9.60 1.57
C VAL A 149 10.56 10.08 0.97
N TRP A 150 9.59 10.45 1.80
CA TRP A 150 8.37 11.11 1.37
C TRP A 150 8.61 12.59 1.08
N ASN A 151 8.13 13.08 -0.06
CA ASN A 151 8.17 14.49 -0.42
C ASN A 151 6.95 14.88 -1.29
N GLY A 152 6.75 16.18 -1.50
CA GLY A 152 5.61 16.71 -2.24
C GLY A 152 5.52 16.22 -3.69
N TRP A 153 6.66 15.91 -4.32
CA TRP A 153 6.71 15.38 -5.67
C TRP A 153 6.17 13.94 -5.74
N LYS A 154 6.59 13.05 -4.84
CA LYS A 154 6.00 11.69 -4.76
C LYS A 154 4.51 11.75 -4.48
N GLY A 155 4.09 12.63 -3.56
CA GLY A 155 2.67 12.87 -3.31
C GLY A 155 1.91 13.35 -4.55
N GLN A 156 2.54 14.19 -5.39
CA GLN A 156 1.94 14.64 -6.65
C GLN A 156 1.80 13.50 -7.66
N LEU A 157 2.82 12.66 -7.83
CA LEU A 157 2.76 11.51 -8.74
C LEU A 157 1.63 10.54 -8.36
N LEU A 158 1.49 10.23 -7.07
CA LEU A 158 0.41 9.37 -6.58
C LEU A 158 -0.97 9.98 -6.84
N ARG A 159 -1.13 11.31 -6.66
CA ARG A 159 -2.38 12.00 -6.99
C ARG A 159 -2.66 12.00 -8.49
N THR A 160 -1.63 12.22 -9.32
CA THR A 160 -1.76 12.22 -10.78
C THR A 160 -2.14 10.84 -11.30
N LEU A 161 -1.60 9.75 -10.74
CA LEU A 161 -2.01 8.40 -11.12
C LEU A 161 -3.42 8.03 -10.61
N TYR A 162 -3.87 8.63 -9.50
CA TYR A 162 -5.17 8.33 -8.91
C TYR A 162 -6.36 8.93 -9.69
N TYR A 163 -6.19 10.10 -10.32
CA TYR A 163 -7.24 10.83 -11.04
C TYR A 163 -7.20 10.58 -12.54
#